data_AF-A0A4V3XCK8-F1
#
_entry.id   AF-A0A4V3XCK8-F1
#
_cell.length_a   1.000
_cell.length_b   1.000
_cell.length_c   1.000
_cell.angle_alpha   90.00
_cell.angle_beta   90.00
_cell.angle_gamma   90.00
#
_symmetry.space_group_name_H-M   'P 1'
#
loop_
_entity.id
_entity.type
_entity.pdbx_description
1 polymer ?
#
loop_
_entity_poly.entity_id
_entity_poly.type
_entity_poly.pdbx_seq_one_letter_code
_entity_poly.pdbx_strand_id
1 'polypeptide(L)'
;MANPDNISFAAASDAARFANDARTEHIEKGSKDVSLAAAQDASRLTAADPSIGPLRNTALVNLEHITSKEAQIIESEEHRALGYKPPPESLAALAQSAAALNEQLSATSREERGSQPTVVLKEAARADAAQLAVETCDAVGAIPTVDLDSITKEEAALLQSEEQKRRVHFGNLPSGSLASVAQSVADRNLTGNRVNGGPAGIDPNHLSQEEASRLMSEEHRRIGHNPPRNSLAAQAQSIVRSEQQ
;
A
#
# COMPACT_ATOMS: atom_id res chain seq x y z
N MET A 1 30.35 -79.72 30.90
CA MET A 1 29.72 -78.81 31.87
C MET A 1 29.39 -77.53 31.11
N ALA A 2 28.11 -77.27 30.83
CA ALA A 2 27.65 -76.09 30.11
C ALA A 2 26.99 -75.14 31.11
N ASN A 3 27.46 -73.88 31.16
CA ASN A 3 26.98 -72.84 32.08
C ASN A 3 25.67 -72.21 31.57
N PRO A 4 24.63 -72.07 32.43
CA PRO A 4 23.31 -71.56 32.05
C PRO A 4 23.08 -70.08 32.47
N ASP A 5 23.95 -69.15 32.07
CA ASP A 5 23.83 -67.73 32.51
C ASP A 5 23.53 -66.73 31.38
N ASN A 6 22.78 -67.12 30.35
CA ASN A 6 22.55 -66.26 29.18
C ASN A 6 21.08 -66.02 28.81
N ILE A 7 20.19 -65.94 29.81
CA ILE A 7 18.77 -65.62 29.57
C ILE A 7 18.26 -64.64 30.64
N SER A 8 18.65 -63.37 30.57
CA SER A 8 17.92 -62.32 31.33
C SER A 8 18.04 -60.88 30.82
N PHE A 9 18.72 -60.61 29.69
CA PHE A 9 18.94 -59.23 29.26
C PHE A 9 17.94 -58.68 28.23
N ALA A 10 17.03 -59.48 27.68
CA ALA A 10 16.15 -59.03 26.58
C ALA A 10 14.87 -58.29 27.04
N ALA A 11 14.43 -58.43 28.29
CA ALA A 11 13.15 -57.86 28.73
C ALA A 11 13.24 -56.43 29.33
N ALA A 12 14.44 -55.93 29.65
CA ALA A 12 14.61 -54.63 30.30
C ALA A 12 14.71 -53.43 29.32
N SER A 13 14.92 -53.66 28.03
CA SER A 13 15.12 -52.58 27.04
C SER A 13 13.83 -51.96 26.50
N ASP A 14 12.68 -52.64 26.63
CA ASP A 14 11.44 -52.17 25.99
C ASP A 14 10.65 -51.17 26.86
N ALA A 15 10.76 -51.27 28.20
CA ALA A 15 10.10 -50.33 29.12
C ALA A 15 10.74 -48.92 29.11
N ALA A 16 12.03 -48.79 28.75
CA ALA A 16 12.72 -47.51 28.74
C ALA A 16 12.41 -46.64 27.50
N ARG A 17 11.91 -47.22 26.40
CA ARG A 17 11.56 -46.47 25.19
C ARG A 17 10.25 -45.71 25.32
N PHE A 18 9.24 -46.30 25.98
CA PHE A 18 7.91 -45.68 26.07
C PHE A 18 7.85 -44.44 26.99
N ALA A 19 8.81 -44.27 27.91
CA ALA A 19 8.84 -43.12 28.82
C ALA A 19 9.47 -41.85 28.21
N ASN A 20 10.24 -41.96 27.12
CA ASN A 20 10.88 -40.79 26.50
C ASN A 20 10.01 -40.10 25.45
N ASP A 21 9.12 -40.82 24.75
CA ASP A 21 8.27 -40.21 23.72
C ASP A 21 7.17 -39.29 24.29
N ALA A 22 6.71 -39.53 25.53
CA ALA A 22 5.72 -38.64 26.16
C ALA A 22 6.32 -37.29 26.63
N ARG A 23 7.66 -37.18 26.74
CA ARG A 23 8.33 -35.96 27.24
C ARG A 23 8.69 -34.99 26.13
N THR A 24 8.77 -35.45 24.89
CA THR A 24 9.11 -34.63 23.71
C THR A 24 7.91 -33.85 23.17
N GLU A 25 6.67 -34.36 23.27
CA GLU A 25 5.51 -33.64 22.74
C GLU A 25 5.07 -32.42 23.59
N HIS A 26 5.39 -32.40 24.89
CA HIS A 26 5.06 -31.25 25.75
C HIS A 26 6.03 -30.06 25.62
N ILE A 27 7.26 -30.29 25.14
CA ILE A 27 8.27 -29.23 24.99
C ILE A 27 8.05 -28.44 23.69
N GLU A 28 7.55 -29.08 22.62
CA GLU A 28 7.31 -28.39 21.35
C GLU A 28 6.10 -27.45 21.33
N LYS A 29 5.06 -27.72 22.13
CA LYS A 29 3.93 -26.77 22.25
C LYS A 29 4.31 -25.52 23.03
N GLY A 30 5.07 -25.68 24.12
CA GLY A 30 5.58 -24.55 24.90
C GLY A 30 6.54 -23.66 24.09
N SER A 31 7.37 -24.20 23.20
CA SER A 31 8.29 -23.38 22.40
C SER A 31 7.59 -22.52 21.35
N LYS A 32 6.47 -23.00 20.78
CA LYS A 32 5.69 -22.25 19.79
C LYS A 32 4.95 -21.07 20.43
N ASP A 33 4.38 -21.26 21.61
CA ASP A 33 3.68 -20.20 22.33
C ASP A 33 4.66 -19.15 22.89
N VAL A 34 5.85 -19.57 23.35
CA VAL A 34 6.91 -18.63 23.78
C VAL A 34 7.51 -17.88 22.59
N SER A 35 7.65 -18.52 21.42
CA SER A 35 8.10 -17.86 20.19
C SER A 35 7.07 -16.83 19.68
N LEU A 36 5.77 -17.17 19.73
CA LEU A 36 4.70 -16.26 19.35
C LEU A 36 4.59 -15.07 20.33
N ALA A 37 4.71 -15.33 21.63
CA ALA A 37 4.72 -14.28 22.65
C ALA A 37 5.96 -13.39 22.54
N ALA A 38 7.14 -13.95 22.27
CA ALA A 38 8.37 -13.19 22.03
C ALA A 38 8.28 -12.36 20.74
N ALA A 39 7.66 -12.89 19.68
CA ALA A 39 7.41 -12.14 18.45
C ALA A 39 6.43 -10.98 18.67
N GLN A 40 5.35 -11.21 19.44
CA GLN A 40 4.39 -10.16 19.79
C GLN A 40 5.00 -9.10 20.71
N ASP A 41 5.87 -9.48 21.64
CA ASP A 41 6.56 -8.54 22.53
C ASP A 41 7.61 -7.72 21.77
N ALA A 42 8.32 -8.33 20.81
CA ALA A 42 9.20 -7.61 19.88
C ALA A 42 8.42 -6.62 19.00
N SER A 43 7.21 -6.98 18.54
CA SER A 43 6.30 -6.05 17.84
C SER A 43 5.77 -4.94 18.75
N ARG A 44 5.60 -5.21 20.05
CA ARG A 44 5.17 -4.20 21.04
C ARG A 44 6.28 -3.21 21.35
N LEU A 45 7.53 -3.67 21.47
CA LEU A 45 8.70 -2.82 21.71
C LEU A 45 9.05 -1.96 20.49
N THR A 46 8.80 -2.43 19.26
CA THR A 46 8.92 -1.61 18.05
C THR A 46 7.83 -0.55 17.91
N ALA A 47 6.66 -0.73 18.53
CA ALA A 47 5.58 0.26 18.53
C ALA A 47 5.66 1.28 19.69
N ALA A 48 6.44 0.99 20.75
CA ALA A 48 6.47 1.79 21.97
C ALA A 48 7.68 2.74 22.09
N ASP A 49 8.70 2.60 21.24
CA ASP A 49 9.88 3.47 21.25
C ASP A 49 10.04 4.21 19.90
N PRO A 50 9.54 5.46 19.76
CA PRO A 50 9.72 6.25 18.53
C PRO A 50 11.17 6.70 18.33
N SER A 51 12.10 6.35 19.23
CA SER A 51 13.51 6.72 19.12
C SER A 51 14.38 5.65 18.47
N ILE A 52 13.84 4.48 18.15
CA ILE A 52 14.52 3.45 17.35
C ILE A 52 13.76 3.34 16.03
N GLY A 53 14.01 4.31 15.15
CA GLY A 53 13.71 4.14 13.73
C GLY A 53 14.35 2.85 13.20
N PRO A 54 13.87 2.31 12.06
CA PRO A 54 14.45 1.12 11.46
C PRO A 54 15.95 1.31 11.38
N LEU A 55 16.74 0.27 11.68
CA LEU A 55 18.20 0.26 11.65
C LEU A 55 18.69 0.60 10.23
N ARG A 56 18.64 1.89 9.88
CA ARG A 56 19.09 2.49 8.64
C ARG A 56 20.61 2.33 8.60
N ASN A 57 21.17 2.23 7.41
CA ASN A 57 22.59 1.98 7.16
C ASN A 57 23.54 3.14 7.58
N THR A 58 23.22 3.85 8.66
CA THR A 58 24.08 4.82 9.33
C THR A 58 25.40 4.20 9.79
N ALA A 59 25.47 2.87 9.95
CA ALA A 59 26.69 2.16 10.35
C ALA A 59 27.88 2.31 9.37
N LEU A 60 27.63 2.67 8.09
CA LEU A 60 28.71 2.89 7.11
C LEU A 60 29.25 4.33 7.11
N VAL A 61 28.51 5.29 7.69
CA VAL A 61 28.80 6.72 7.61
C VAL A 61 28.97 7.28 9.02
N ASN A 62 30.11 7.90 9.32
CA ASN A 62 30.32 8.50 10.64
C ASN A 62 29.67 9.88 10.69
N LEU A 63 28.41 9.92 11.13
CA LEU A 63 27.62 11.15 11.24
C LEU A 63 28.25 12.17 12.20
N GLU A 64 29.01 11.74 13.21
CA GLU A 64 29.70 12.63 14.17
C GLU A 64 30.76 13.53 13.52
N HIS A 65 31.27 13.15 12.35
CA HIS A 65 32.34 13.86 11.65
C HIS A 65 31.93 14.38 10.29
N ILE A 66 30.65 14.26 9.94
CA ILE A 66 30.16 14.64 8.63
C ILE A 66 30.19 16.16 8.44
N THR A 67 30.64 16.57 7.25
CA THR A 67 30.65 17.97 6.82
C THR A 67 29.42 18.30 5.98
N SER A 68 29.04 19.59 5.88
CA SER A 68 27.94 20.05 5.03
C SER A 68 28.07 19.60 3.57
N LYS A 69 29.31 19.57 3.04
CA LYS A 69 29.57 19.08 1.67
C LYS A 69 29.31 17.58 1.51
N GLU A 70 29.67 16.77 2.50
CA GLU A 70 29.45 15.32 2.48
C GLU A 70 27.97 14.99 2.65
N ALA A 71 27.27 15.71 3.54
CA ALA A 71 25.82 15.60 3.67
C ALA A 71 25.09 15.93 2.37
N GLN A 72 25.55 16.95 1.63
CA GLN A 72 24.99 17.31 0.33
C GLN A 72 25.23 16.24 -0.75
N ILE A 73 26.37 15.53 -0.69
CA ILE A 73 26.65 14.41 -1.60
C ILE A 73 25.66 13.26 -1.34
N ILE A 74 25.42 12.94 -0.08
CA ILE A 74 24.45 11.91 0.32
C ILE A 74 23.05 12.29 -0.17
N GLU A 75 22.59 13.51 0.12
CA GLU A 75 21.29 14.02 -0.33
C GLU A 75 21.12 13.94 -1.85
N SER A 76 22.15 14.35 -2.60
CA SER A 76 22.10 14.30 -4.05
C SER A 76 22.03 12.89 -4.62
N GLU A 77 22.73 11.91 -4.02
CA GLU A 77 22.65 10.51 -4.48
C GLU A 77 21.34 9.85 -4.06
N GLU A 78 20.84 10.09 -2.84
CA GLU A 78 19.53 9.59 -2.41
C GLU A 78 18.42 10.15 -3.29
N HIS A 79 18.38 11.46 -3.52
CA HIS A 79 17.42 12.09 -4.41
C HIS A 79 17.48 11.47 -5.82
N ARG A 80 18.71 11.22 -6.33
CA ARG A 80 18.89 10.60 -7.64
C ARG A 80 18.41 9.15 -7.68
N ALA A 81 18.60 8.39 -6.61
CA ALA A 81 18.18 7.00 -6.49
C ALA A 81 16.65 6.87 -6.31
N LEU A 82 16.04 7.75 -5.52
CA LEU A 82 14.60 7.78 -5.25
C LEU A 82 13.81 8.44 -6.40
N GLY A 83 14.40 9.41 -7.08
CA GLY A 83 13.72 10.25 -8.08
C GLY A 83 12.86 11.37 -7.49
N TYR A 84 12.89 11.55 -6.16
CA TYR A 84 12.17 12.60 -5.44
C TYR A 84 12.99 13.06 -4.22
N LYS A 85 12.53 14.13 -3.55
CA LYS A 85 13.20 14.67 -2.36
C LYS A 85 13.21 13.64 -1.22
N PRO A 86 14.39 13.28 -0.69
CA PRO A 86 14.46 12.28 0.37
C PRO A 86 13.60 12.69 1.58
N PRO A 87 12.93 11.73 2.24
CA PRO A 87 12.10 12.00 3.40
C PRO A 87 12.93 12.51 4.59
N PRO A 88 12.32 13.19 5.58
CA PRO A 88 13.02 13.77 6.73
C PRO A 88 13.69 12.72 7.63
N GLU A 89 13.27 11.46 7.54
CA GLU A 89 13.85 10.34 8.29
C GLU A 89 15.01 9.66 7.55
N SER A 90 15.39 10.16 6.36
CA SER A 90 16.43 9.52 5.55
C SER A 90 17.85 9.77 6.07
N LEU A 91 18.80 8.95 5.61
CA LEU A 91 20.21 9.12 5.95
C LEU A 91 20.73 10.50 5.52
N ALA A 92 20.28 11.04 4.38
CA ALA A 92 20.55 12.42 3.96
C ALA A 92 20.07 13.47 4.98
N ALA A 93 18.85 13.36 5.49
CA ALA A 93 18.31 14.32 6.45
C ALA A 93 19.04 14.27 7.80
N LEU A 94 19.40 13.07 8.25
CA LEU A 94 20.24 12.85 9.44
C LEU A 94 21.65 13.43 9.24
N ALA A 95 22.25 13.21 8.07
CA ALA A 95 23.55 13.76 7.70
C ALA A 95 23.57 15.29 7.70
N GLN A 96 22.52 15.93 7.15
CA GLN A 96 22.39 17.40 7.16
C GLN A 96 22.24 17.95 8.58
N SER A 97 21.45 17.27 9.40
CA SER A 97 21.26 17.65 10.81
C SER A 97 22.57 17.53 11.60
N ALA A 98 23.29 16.43 11.44
CA ALA A 98 24.59 16.22 12.07
C ALA A 98 25.65 17.22 11.57
N ALA A 99 25.67 17.52 10.27
CA ALA A 99 26.53 18.56 9.71
C ALA A 99 26.24 19.95 10.30
N ALA A 100 24.97 20.32 10.44
CA ALA A 100 24.57 21.60 11.04
C ALA A 100 25.01 21.72 12.51
N LEU A 101 24.89 20.63 13.29
CA LEU A 101 25.39 20.57 14.67
C LEU A 101 26.92 20.67 14.71
N ASN A 102 27.60 20.02 13.77
CA ASN A 102 29.06 20.05 13.66
C ASN A 102 29.62 21.42 13.29
N GLU A 103 28.90 22.21 12.52
CA GLU A 103 29.29 23.59 12.16
C GLU A 103 29.19 24.55 13.35
N GLN A 104 28.31 24.26 14.32
CA GLN A 104 28.21 25.04 15.56
C GLN A 104 29.36 24.74 16.54
N LEU A 105 29.92 23.53 16.48
CA LEU A 105 31.04 23.10 17.31
C LEU A 105 32.38 23.52 16.67
N SER A 106 32.80 24.75 16.98
CA SER A 106 34.11 25.40 16.77
C SER A 106 34.99 24.94 15.57
N ALA A 107 35.38 25.89 14.73
CA ALA A 107 36.23 25.68 13.54
C ALA A 107 37.54 24.91 13.79
N THR A 108 38.07 24.91 15.01
CA THR A 108 39.32 24.24 15.39
C THR A 108 39.27 22.72 15.27
N SER A 109 38.10 22.09 15.41
CA SER A 109 37.95 20.64 15.26
C SER A 109 37.58 20.22 13.83
N ARG A 110 37.47 21.14 12.88
CA ARG A 110 37.08 20.84 11.48
C ARG A 110 38.21 20.20 10.66
N GLU A 111 39.46 20.55 10.97
CA GLU A 111 40.64 20.10 10.23
C GLU A 111 41.13 18.71 10.67
N GLU A 112 40.88 18.31 11.91
CA GLU A 112 41.28 16.98 12.44
C GLU A 112 40.29 15.86 12.07
N ARG A 113 39.06 16.18 11.65
CA ARG A 113 37.98 15.19 11.52
C ARG A 113 38.08 14.24 10.33
N GLY A 114 38.96 14.50 9.36
CA GLY A 114 39.18 13.64 8.20
C GLY A 114 37.96 13.56 7.26
N SER A 115 38.17 13.73 5.95
CA SER A 115 37.07 13.58 5.00
C SER A 115 36.78 12.10 4.76
N GLN A 116 35.51 11.73 4.78
CA GLN A 116 35.10 10.37 4.44
C GLN A 116 35.28 10.13 2.93
N PRO A 117 35.69 8.91 2.53
CA PRO A 117 35.82 8.57 1.12
C PRO A 117 34.47 8.72 0.42
N THR A 118 34.43 9.56 -0.61
CA THR A 118 33.19 9.87 -1.35
C THR A 118 32.48 8.63 -1.89
N VAL A 119 33.22 7.58 -2.25
CA VAL A 119 32.66 6.31 -2.73
C VAL A 119 31.75 5.67 -1.67
N VAL A 120 32.18 5.67 -0.40
CA VAL A 120 31.43 5.08 0.72
C VAL A 120 30.15 5.87 0.98
N LEU A 121 30.22 7.20 0.92
CA LEU A 121 29.04 8.06 1.10
C LEU A 121 27.98 7.80 0.04
N LYS A 122 28.39 7.66 -1.23
CA LYS A 122 27.47 7.37 -2.34
C LYS A 122 26.86 5.99 -2.25
N GLU A 123 27.64 4.99 -1.85
CA GLU A 123 27.15 3.63 -1.67
C GLU A 123 26.13 3.54 -0.54
N ALA A 124 26.42 4.16 0.61
CA ALA A 124 25.50 4.24 1.73
C ALA A 124 24.19 4.94 1.36
N ALA A 125 24.27 6.07 0.65
CA ALA A 125 23.10 6.80 0.14
C ALA A 125 22.22 5.94 -0.77
N ARG A 126 22.83 5.18 -1.69
CA ARG A 126 22.08 4.27 -2.57
C ARG A 126 21.44 3.11 -1.82
N ALA A 127 22.12 2.59 -0.81
CA ALA A 127 21.59 1.52 0.04
C ALA A 127 20.39 2.00 0.88
N ASP A 128 20.47 3.19 1.49
CA ASP A 128 19.36 3.79 2.24
C ASP A 128 18.17 4.09 1.32
N ALA A 129 18.42 4.66 0.14
CA ALA A 129 17.39 4.89 -0.88
C ALA A 129 16.71 3.60 -1.32
N ALA A 130 17.45 2.50 -1.49
CA ALA A 130 16.88 1.20 -1.85
C ALA A 130 15.97 0.65 -0.73
N GLN A 131 16.37 0.79 0.54
CA GLN A 131 15.54 0.40 1.68
C GLN A 131 14.29 1.27 1.80
N LEU A 132 14.45 2.58 1.65
CA LEU A 132 13.35 3.54 1.61
C LEU A 132 12.37 3.25 0.48
N ALA A 133 12.84 2.85 -0.70
CA ALA A 133 11.97 2.46 -1.79
C ALA A 133 11.11 1.24 -1.42
N VAL A 134 11.66 0.29 -0.65
CA VAL A 134 10.89 -0.86 -0.14
C VAL A 134 9.88 -0.42 0.92
N GLU A 135 10.30 0.41 1.89
CA GLU A 135 9.44 0.91 2.97
C GLU A 135 8.31 1.82 2.44
N THR A 136 8.63 2.65 1.44
CA THR A 136 7.66 3.53 0.78
C THR A 136 6.81 2.81 -0.26
N CYS A 137 7.15 1.60 -0.71
CA CYS A 137 6.20 0.77 -1.44
C CYS A 137 4.99 0.39 -0.56
N ASP A 138 5.17 0.29 0.76
CA ASP A 138 4.07 0.08 1.69
C ASP A 138 3.39 1.41 2.12
N ALA A 139 4.15 2.52 2.22
CA ALA A 139 3.63 3.78 2.77
C ALA A 139 3.22 4.86 1.73
N VAL A 140 3.76 4.81 0.51
CA VAL A 140 3.50 5.76 -0.59
C VAL A 140 2.90 5.05 -1.82
N GLY A 141 2.76 3.72 -1.73
CA GLY A 141 2.24 2.84 -2.78
C GLY A 141 0.80 2.36 -2.58
N ALA A 142 0.12 2.73 -1.49
CA ALA A 142 -1.33 2.87 -1.55
C ALA A 142 -1.65 4.13 -2.39
N ILE A 143 -1.30 4.09 -3.69
CA ILE A 143 -2.27 4.52 -4.67
C ILE A 143 -3.53 3.82 -4.18
N PRO A 144 -4.61 4.51 -3.75
CA PRO A 144 -5.87 3.81 -3.65
C PRO A 144 -5.95 3.11 -4.99
N THR A 145 -5.91 1.78 -5.00
CA THR A 145 -6.12 1.03 -6.21
C THR A 145 -7.56 1.39 -6.52
N VAL A 146 -7.71 2.52 -7.22
CA VAL A 146 -8.98 3.03 -7.65
C VAL A 146 -9.35 1.96 -8.63
N ASP A 147 -10.21 1.08 -8.16
CA ASP A 147 -10.79 0.06 -8.98
C ASP A 147 -11.56 0.83 -10.04
N LEU A 148 -10.90 1.06 -11.18
CA LEU A 148 -11.41 1.90 -12.25
C LEU A 148 -12.75 1.36 -12.71
N ASP A 149 -12.99 0.06 -12.55
CA ASP A 149 -14.21 -0.62 -12.95
C ASP A 149 -15.41 -0.27 -12.05
N SER A 150 -15.21 0.23 -10.83
CA SER A 150 -16.28 0.62 -9.89
C SER A 150 -16.37 2.12 -9.60
N ILE A 151 -15.55 2.94 -10.25
CA ILE A 151 -15.46 4.37 -9.95
C ILE A 151 -16.77 5.13 -10.23
N THR A 152 -17.22 5.90 -9.25
CA THR A 152 -18.41 6.77 -9.35
C THR A 152 -18.06 8.17 -9.88
N LYS A 153 -19.08 8.95 -10.26
CA LYS A 153 -18.88 10.31 -10.78
C LYS A 153 -18.33 11.26 -9.73
N GLU A 154 -18.77 11.07 -8.49
CA GLU A 154 -18.34 11.81 -7.31
C GLU A 154 -16.86 11.54 -7.02
N GLU A 155 -16.43 10.28 -7.05
CA GLU A 155 -15.03 9.90 -6.85
C GLU A 155 -14.12 10.41 -7.98
N ALA A 156 -14.59 10.32 -9.23
CA ALA A 156 -13.85 10.87 -10.38
C ALA A 156 -13.73 12.42 -10.29
N ALA A 157 -14.73 13.11 -9.74
CA ALA A 157 -14.68 14.55 -9.51
C ALA A 157 -13.73 14.94 -8.36
N LEU A 158 -13.70 14.13 -7.30
CA LEU A 158 -12.73 14.29 -6.21
C LEU A 158 -11.29 14.13 -6.71
N LEU A 159 -11.01 13.09 -7.51
CA LEU A 159 -9.69 12.88 -8.13
C LEU A 159 -9.28 14.07 -9.01
N GLN A 160 -10.21 14.60 -9.80
CA GLN A 160 -9.96 15.79 -10.60
C GLN A 160 -9.61 17.01 -9.74
N SER A 161 -10.35 17.21 -8.64
CA SER A 161 -10.11 18.31 -7.71
C SER A 161 -8.74 18.20 -7.04
N GLU A 162 -8.35 17.00 -6.61
CA GLU A 162 -7.02 16.76 -6.05
C GLU A 162 -5.90 16.98 -7.06
N GLU A 163 -6.07 16.51 -8.30
CA GLU A 163 -5.08 16.70 -9.36
C GLU A 163 -4.91 18.20 -9.70
N GLN A 164 -6.00 18.95 -9.78
CA GLN A 164 -5.97 20.41 -9.94
C GLN A 164 -5.30 21.11 -8.76
N LYS A 165 -5.58 20.66 -7.53
CA LYS A 165 -5.00 21.23 -6.31
C LYS A 165 -3.49 20.95 -6.21
N ARG A 166 -3.02 19.81 -6.71
CA ARG A 166 -1.59 19.50 -6.81
C ARG A 166 -0.91 20.23 -7.97
N ARG A 167 -1.65 20.51 -9.05
CA ARG A 167 -1.19 21.29 -10.21
C ARG A 167 -1.71 22.73 -10.17
N VAL A 168 -1.28 23.50 -9.17
CA VAL A 168 -1.71 24.91 -8.97
C VAL A 168 -1.32 25.84 -10.14
N HIS A 169 -0.50 25.42 -11.12
CA HIS A 169 0.13 26.34 -12.08
C HIS A 169 -0.12 26.07 -13.58
N PHE A 170 -0.84 25.02 -13.97
CA PHE A 170 -1.14 24.76 -15.38
C PHE A 170 -2.65 24.67 -15.60
N GLY A 171 -3.22 25.70 -16.23
CA GLY A 171 -4.62 25.74 -16.62
C GLY A 171 -4.98 24.57 -17.54
N ASN A 172 -6.17 24.00 -17.29
CA ASN A 172 -6.79 22.84 -17.93
C ASN A 172 -5.99 21.53 -17.86
N LEU A 173 -6.64 20.45 -17.39
CA LEU A 173 -6.02 19.14 -17.35
C LEU A 173 -5.74 18.66 -18.78
N PRO A 174 -4.56 18.11 -19.07
CA PRO A 174 -4.28 17.51 -20.37
C PRO A 174 -5.19 16.31 -20.60
N SER A 175 -5.69 16.16 -21.83
CA SER A 175 -6.41 14.96 -22.26
C SER A 175 -5.48 13.75 -22.11
N GLY A 176 -5.87 12.80 -21.25
CA GLY A 176 -5.04 11.66 -20.86
C GLY A 176 -4.49 11.72 -19.43
N SER A 177 -4.82 12.76 -18.66
CA SER A 177 -4.60 12.76 -17.21
C SER A 177 -5.38 11.62 -16.52
N LEU A 178 -4.91 11.21 -15.35
CA LEU A 178 -5.55 10.14 -14.58
C LEU A 178 -6.98 10.51 -14.21
N ALA A 179 -7.24 11.79 -13.89
CA ALA A 179 -8.59 12.30 -13.72
C ALA A 179 -9.43 12.26 -15.02
N SER A 180 -8.85 12.57 -16.18
CA SER A 180 -9.57 12.44 -17.47
C SER A 180 -9.92 10.99 -17.79
N VAL A 181 -9.02 10.05 -17.48
CA VAL A 181 -9.26 8.61 -17.64
C VAL A 181 -10.34 8.15 -16.67
N ALA A 182 -10.26 8.55 -15.39
CA ALA A 182 -11.25 8.26 -14.37
C ALA A 182 -12.65 8.79 -14.74
N GLN A 183 -12.77 10.03 -15.23
CA GLN A 183 -14.03 10.57 -15.74
C GLN A 183 -14.54 9.80 -16.96
N SER A 184 -13.65 9.47 -17.91
CA SER A 184 -14.02 8.66 -19.07
C SER A 184 -14.48 7.25 -18.67
N VAL A 185 -13.89 6.66 -17.64
CA VAL A 185 -14.29 5.36 -17.10
C VAL A 185 -15.60 5.49 -16.32
N ALA A 186 -15.78 6.50 -15.47
CA ALA A 186 -17.05 6.77 -14.78
C ALA A 186 -18.21 6.98 -15.76
N ASP A 187 -17.98 7.79 -16.81
CA ASP A 187 -18.95 7.97 -17.89
C ASP A 187 -19.16 6.67 -18.69
N ARG A 188 -18.12 5.84 -18.86
CA ARG A 188 -18.22 4.49 -19.41
C ARG A 188 -18.88 3.49 -18.47
N ASN A 189 -18.90 3.67 -17.16
CA ASN A 189 -19.62 2.79 -16.24
C ASN A 189 -21.10 3.16 -16.24
N LEU A 190 -21.40 4.47 -16.34
CA LEU A 190 -22.74 5.00 -16.61
C LEU A 190 -23.30 4.56 -17.98
N THR A 191 -22.44 4.45 -19.01
CA THR A 191 -22.88 4.13 -20.38
C THR A 191 -22.64 2.68 -20.81
N GLY A 192 -21.66 1.99 -20.23
CA GLY A 192 -21.18 0.65 -20.55
C GLY A 192 -21.85 -0.46 -19.77
N ASN A 193 -22.52 -0.13 -18.66
CA ASN A 193 -23.59 -0.98 -18.10
C ASN A 193 -24.84 -1.04 -19.02
N ARG A 194 -24.77 -0.52 -20.26
CA ARG A 194 -25.85 -0.61 -21.27
C ARG A 194 -25.57 -1.62 -22.39
N VAL A 195 -24.41 -2.29 -22.43
CA VAL A 195 -24.02 -3.05 -23.63
C VAL A 195 -24.22 -4.56 -23.51
N ASN A 196 -24.35 -5.16 -22.32
CA ASN A 196 -24.62 -6.62 -22.23
C ASN A 196 -25.58 -7.08 -21.13
N GLY A 197 -26.34 -6.17 -20.55
CA GLY A 197 -27.51 -6.51 -19.73
C GLY A 197 -28.57 -5.46 -19.97
N GLY A 198 -29.76 -5.86 -20.42
CA GLY A 198 -30.94 -5.02 -20.18
C GLY A 198 -30.99 -4.63 -18.70
N PRO A 199 -31.59 -3.49 -18.33
CA PRO A 199 -31.50 -2.89 -17.00
C PRO A 199 -31.88 -3.89 -15.90
N ALA A 200 -30.89 -4.65 -15.43
CA ALA A 200 -31.06 -5.64 -14.38
C ALA A 200 -31.10 -4.86 -13.08
N GLY A 201 -32.32 -4.54 -12.65
CA GLY A 201 -32.57 -3.87 -11.37
C GLY A 201 -33.45 -2.64 -11.45
N ILE A 202 -33.91 -2.20 -12.64
CA ILE A 202 -35.03 -1.26 -12.67
C ILE A 202 -36.30 -2.09 -12.50
N ASP A 203 -36.74 -2.24 -11.26
CA ASP A 203 -38.07 -2.75 -10.98
C ASP A 203 -39.08 -1.77 -11.60
N PRO A 204 -39.86 -2.18 -12.60
CA PRO A 204 -40.80 -1.29 -13.27
C PRO A 204 -41.90 -0.78 -12.32
N ASN A 205 -42.03 -1.40 -11.16
CA ASN A 205 -42.93 -1.05 -10.07
C ASN A 205 -42.42 0.09 -9.18
N HIS A 206 -41.17 0.54 -9.33
CA HIS A 206 -40.58 1.61 -8.52
C HIS A 206 -40.17 2.84 -9.36
N LEU A 207 -40.64 2.92 -10.60
CA LEU A 207 -40.32 4.01 -11.51
C LEU A 207 -41.20 5.24 -11.26
N SER A 208 -40.59 6.41 -11.17
CA SER A 208 -41.33 7.67 -11.22
C SER A 208 -41.87 7.96 -12.63
N GLN A 209 -42.87 8.84 -12.72
CA GLN A 209 -43.43 9.29 -14.01
C GLN A 209 -42.38 9.94 -14.93
N GLU A 210 -41.43 10.66 -14.33
CA GLU A 210 -40.35 11.31 -15.06
C GLU A 210 -39.38 10.29 -15.65
N GLU A 211 -39.02 9.26 -14.87
CA GLU A 211 -38.15 8.18 -15.32
C GLU A 211 -38.82 7.31 -16.39
N ALA A 212 -40.11 6.98 -16.23
CA ALA A 212 -40.88 6.28 -17.25
C ALA A 212 -40.95 7.09 -18.57
N SER A 213 -41.06 8.41 -18.49
CA SER A 213 -41.15 9.28 -19.69
C SER A 213 -39.79 9.43 -20.37
N ARG A 214 -38.72 9.47 -19.57
CA ARG A 214 -37.34 9.45 -20.05
C ARG A 214 -37.03 8.15 -20.78
N LEU A 215 -37.46 7.01 -20.22
CA LEU A 215 -37.27 5.68 -20.82
C LEU A 215 -37.98 5.59 -22.17
N MET A 216 -39.23 6.06 -22.26
CA MET A 216 -39.99 6.12 -23.52
C MET A 216 -39.33 7.02 -24.57
N SER A 217 -38.84 8.20 -24.17
CA SER A 217 -38.18 9.14 -25.07
C SER A 217 -36.85 8.60 -25.62
N GLU A 218 -36.08 7.93 -24.77
CA GLU A 218 -34.83 7.28 -25.17
C GLU A 218 -35.08 6.10 -26.11
N GLU A 219 -36.11 5.30 -25.84
CA GLU A 219 -36.47 4.21 -26.72
C GLU A 219 -36.90 4.76 -28.08
N HIS A 220 -37.86 5.70 -28.15
CA HIS A 220 -38.28 6.33 -29.40
C HIS A 220 -37.11 6.90 -30.20
N ARG A 221 -36.12 7.52 -29.53
CA ARG A 221 -34.92 8.03 -30.20
C ARG A 221 -34.06 6.92 -30.82
N ARG A 222 -33.99 5.74 -30.18
CA ARG A 222 -33.24 4.58 -30.68
C ARG A 222 -33.91 3.87 -31.84
N ILE A 223 -35.21 3.63 -31.74
CA ILE A 223 -35.98 2.90 -32.79
C ILE A 223 -36.51 3.83 -33.88
N GLY A 224 -36.53 5.15 -33.65
CA GLY A 224 -37.02 6.14 -34.60
C GLY A 224 -38.55 6.16 -34.77
N HIS A 225 -39.28 5.40 -33.96
CA HIS A 225 -40.75 5.35 -33.95
C HIS A 225 -41.29 5.12 -32.54
N ASN A 226 -42.61 5.20 -32.37
CA ASN A 226 -43.25 4.98 -31.07
C ASN A 226 -42.98 3.55 -30.56
N PRO A 227 -42.52 3.36 -29.30
CA PRO A 227 -42.28 2.04 -28.75
C PRO A 227 -43.55 1.18 -28.77
N PRO A 228 -43.43 -0.12 -29.10
CA PRO A 228 -44.56 -1.04 -29.12
C PRO A 228 -45.09 -1.28 -27.69
N ARG A 229 -46.38 -1.64 -27.56
CA ARG A 229 -47.07 -1.76 -26.26
C ARG A 229 -46.47 -2.80 -25.31
N ASN A 230 -45.75 -3.78 -25.84
CA ASN A 230 -45.06 -4.80 -25.06
C ASN A 230 -43.64 -4.40 -24.65
N SER A 231 -43.16 -3.20 -25.03
CA SER A 231 -41.84 -2.74 -24.63
C SER A 231 -41.80 -2.33 -23.15
N LEU A 232 -40.60 -2.38 -22.57
CA LEU A 232 -40.33 -2.01 -21.19
C LEU A 232 -40.75 -0.55 -20.89
N ALA A 233 -40.54 0.38 -21.83
CA ALA A 233 -41.03 1.76 -21.69
C ALA A 233 -42.56 1.85 -21.61
N ALA A 234 -43.25 1.07 -22.44
CA ALA A 234 -44.71 1.05 -22.46
C ALA A 234 -45.27 0.40 -21.19
N GLN A 235 -44.61 -0.63 -20.67
CA GLN A 235 -44.96 -1.27 -19.40
C GLN A 235 -44.78 -0.30 -18.23
N ALA A 236 -43.64 0.40 -18.14
CA ALA A 236 -43.39 1.41 -17.11
C ALA A 236 -44.44 2.53 -17.11
N GLN A 237 -44.79 3.06 -18.29
CA GLN A 237 -45.84 4.07 -18.43
C GLN A 237 -47.23 3.55 -18.01
N SER A 238 -47.54 2.30 -18.33
CA SER A 238 -48.81 1.69 -17.92
C SER A 238 -48.92 1.55 -16.41
N ILE A 239 -47.82 1.17 -15.74
CA ILE A 239 -47.77 0.99 -14.29
C ILE A 239 -47.95 2.36 -13.60
N VAL A 240 -47.14 3.35 -13.95
CA VAL A 240 -47.25 4.72 -13.39
C VAL A 240 -48.66 5.30 -13.59
N ARG A 241 -49.26 5.09 -14.77
CA ARG A 241 -50.60 5.60 -15.05
C ARG A 241 -51.68 4.90 -14.22
N SER A 242 -51.50 3.62 -13.93
CA SER A 242 -52.43 2.87 -13.06
C SER A 242 -52.33 3.29 -11.59
N GLU A 243 -51.18 3.81 -11.14
CA GLU A 243 -51.01 4.31 -9.77
C GLU A 243 -51.65 5.69 -9.53
N GLN A 244 -52.01 6.43 -10.58
CA GLN A 244 -52.62 7.76 -10.50
C GLN A 244 -54.16 7.75 -10.54
N GLN A 245 -54.79 6.58 -10.71
CA GLN A 245 -56.25 6.41 -10.78
C GLN A 245 -56.80 5.87 -9.46
#